data_AF-A0A1W2E4X3-F1
#
_entry.id   AF-A0A1W2E4X3-F1
#
_cell.length_a   1.000
_cell.length_b   1.000
_cell.length_c   1.000
_cell.angle_alpha   90.00
_cell.angle_beta   90.00
_cell.angle_gamma   90.00
#
_symmetry.space_group_name_H-M   'P 1'
#
loop_
_entity.id
_entity.type
_entity.pdbx_description
1 polymer ?
#
loop_
_entity_poly.entity_id
_entity_poly.type
_entity_poly.pdbx_seq_one_letter_code
_entity_poly.pdbx_strand_id
1 'polypeptide(L)'
;MYLFSDDLPGPLCATRIPYWEQSSMAGSFHPNPYHPPLDSVFVQTFWGMRRRKVIVEPVAEPLAHLPQYKSGLWSYIEGYRPC
;
A
#
# COMPACT_ATOMS: atom_id res chain seq x y z
N MET A 1 17.51 -14.08 -8.05
CA MET A 1 16.53 -15.18 -7.89
C MET A 1 16.05 -15.57 -9.28
N TYR A 2 15.85 -16.86 -9.55
CA TYR A 2 15.24 -17.31 -10.81
C TYR A 2 13.75 -17.57 -10.58
N LEU A 3 12.90 -16.97 -11.40
CA LEU A 3 11.47 -17.20 -11.43
C LEU A 3 11.15 -18.09 -12.65
N PHE A 4 10.43 -19.17 -12.40
CA PHE A 4 9.93 -20.08 -13.42
C PHE A 4 8.41 -19.87 -13.54
N SER A 5 7.91 -19.81 -14.76
CA SER A 5 6.49 -19.68 -15.08
C SER A 5 6.21 -20.46 -16.35
N ASP A 6 5.08 -21.16 -16.40
CA ASP A 6 4.79 -22.17 -17.44
C ASP A 6 4.78 -21.59 -18.87
N ASP A 7 4.43 -20.30 -19.04
CA ASP A 7 4.34 -19.63 -20.34
C ASP A 7 5.60 -18.85 -20.77
N LEU A 8 6.71 -18.96 -20.03
CA LEU A 8 7.95 -18.27 -20.39
C LEU A 8 8.93 -19.21 -21.10
N PRO A 9 9.61 -18.76 -22.18
CA PRO A 9 10.59 -19.57 -22.92
C PRO A 9 11.86 -19.88 -22.11
N GLY A 10 12.00 -19.32 -20.90
CA GLY A 10 13.12 -19.54 -20.01
C GLY A 10 12.95 -18.84 -18.65
N PRO A 11 13.87 -19.09 -17.70
CA PRO A 11 13.79 -18.50 -16.37
C PRO A 11 14.04 -16.99 -16.40
N LEU A 12 13.26 -16.24 -15.61
CA LEU A 12 13.50 -14.82 -15.38
C LEU A 12 14.49 -14.64 -14.24
N CYS A 13 15.60 -13.96 -14.51
CA CYS A 13 16.49 -13.48 -13.46
C CYS A 13 15.89 -12.20 -12.86
N ALA A 14 15.43 -12.27 -11.61
CA ALA A 14 14.82 -11.15 -10.91
C ALA A 14 15.35 -11.01 -9.48
N THR A 15 15.25 -9.78 -8.96
CA THR A 15 15.53 -9.47 -7.55
C THR A 15 14.20 -9.18 -6.86
N ARG A 16 13.92 -9.91 -5.78
CA ARG A 16 12.74 -9.65 -4.96
C ARG A 16 13.10 -8.56 -3.95
N ILE A 17 12.48 -7.39 -4.10
CA ILE A 17 12.63 -6.27 -3.18
C ILE A 17 11.38 -6.23 -2.27
N PRO A 18 11.51 -6.08 -0.95
CA PRO A 18 10.35 -5.90 -0.08
C PRO A 18 9.48 -4.73 -0.53
N TYR A 19 8.16 -4.90 -0.51
CA TYR A 19 7.25 -3.88 -1.06
C TYR A 19 7.35 -2.54 -0.31
N TRP A 20 7.68 -2.56 0.99
CA TRP A 20 7.82 -1.34 1.80
C TRP A 20 9.10 -0.55 1.50
N GLU A 21 10.07 -1.16 0.82
CA GLU A 21 11.29 -0.49 0.34
C GLU A 21 11.12 0.10 -1.07
N GLN A 22 10.03 -0.23 -1.77
CA GLN A 22 9.74 0.26 -3.11
C GLN A 22 8.93 1.55 -3.02
N SER A 23 9.48 2.67 -3.50
CA SER A 23 8.78 3.96 -3.49
C SER A 23 7.50 3.98 -4.33
N SER A 24 7.45 3.16 -5.39
CA SER A 24 6.24 2.97 -6.22
C SER A 24 5.08 2.31 -5.50
N MET A 25 5.36 1.58 -4.41
CA MET A 25 4.37 0.90 -3.58
C MET A 25 3.97 1.75 -2.36
N ALA A 26 4.55 2.94 -2.21
CA ALA A 26 4.24 3.82 -1.08
C ALA A 26 2.75 4.21 -1.11
N GLY A 27 2.08 4.05 0.04
CA GLY A 27 0.65 4.30 0.19
C GLY A 27 -0.27 3.16 -0.25
N SER A 28 0.24 2.13 -0.93
CA SER A 28 -0.55 0.97 -1.39
C SER A 28 -0.73 -0.11 -0.32
N PHE A 29 -0.21 0.11 0.89
CA PHE A 29 -0.29 -0.85 2.00
C PHE A 29 -0.64 -0.15 3.32
N HIS A 30 -1.30 -0.89 4.20
CA HIS A 30 -1.68 -0.48 5.55
C HIS A 30 -0.77 -1.13 6.61
N PRO A 31 -0.84 -0.68 7.89
CA PRO A 31 -0.10 -1.33 8.98
C PRO A 31 -0.44 -2.80 9.11
N ASN A 32 0.57 -3.61 9.44
CA ASN A 32 0.36 -5.00 9.75
C ASN A 32 -0.27 -5.11 11.16
N PRO A 33 -1.44 -5.79 11.33
CA PRO A 33 -2.11 -5.95 12.62
C PRO A 33 -1.23 -6.54 13.74
N TYR A 34 -0.21 -7.34 13.39
CA TYR A 34 0.70 -7.97 14.35
C TYR A 34 1.90 -7.10 14.73
N HIS A 35 2.07 -5.93 14.11
CA HIS A 35 3.20 -5.03 14.33
C HIS A 35 2.71 -3.61 14.62
N PRO A 36 2.29 -3.31 15.86
CA PRO A 36 1.93 -1.95 16.25
C PRO A 36 3.11 -0.98 16.06
N PRO A 37 2.82 0.31 15.79
CA PRO A 37 1.52 0.96 15.90
C PRO A 37 0.61 0.73 14.67
N LEU A 38 -0.71 0.77 14.88
CA LEU A 38 -1.73 0.56 13.82
C LEU A 38 -2.25 1.87 13.21
N ASP A 39 -1.74 3.01 13.66
CA ASP A 39 -2.15 4.34 13.22
C ASP A 39 -1.13 4.96 12.25
N SER A 40 -0.05 4.26 11.92
CA SER A 40 1.03 4.76 11.06
C SER A 40 1.85 3.65 10.45
N VAL A 41 2.49 3.94 9.32
CA VAL A 41 3.44 3.06 8.63
C VAL A 41 4.68 3.82 8.20
N PHE A 42 5.77 3.11 8.00
CA PHE A 42 6.89 3.64 7.24
C PHE A 42 6.66 3.41 5.75
N VAL A 43 6.91 4.45 4.95
CA VAL A 43 6.91 4.37 3.49
C VAL A 43 8.24 4.87 2.94
N GLN A 44 8.68 4.27 1.84
CA GLN A 44 9.83 4.76 1.09
C GLN A 44 9.44 6.01 0.30
N THR A 45 10.16 7.11 0.52
CA THR A 45 10.03 8.36 -0.27
C THR A 45 11.31 8.61 -1.06
N PHE A 46 11.31 9.65 -1.91
CA PHE A 46 12.52 10.11 -2.58
C PHE A 46 13.64 10.49 -1.59
N TRP A 47 13.28 10.98 -0.40
CA TRP A 47 14.22 11.40 0.65
C TRP A 47 14.35 10.37 1.79
N GLY A 48 14.29 9.08 1.44
CA GLY A 48 14.40 7.96 2.37
C GLY A 48 13.07 7.56 3.03
N MET A 49 13.15 6.70 4.06
CA MET A 49 11.96 6.24 4.78
C MET A 49 11.37 7.36 5.64
N ARG A 50 10.03 7.46 5.61
CA ARG A 50 9.27 8.41 6.43
C ARG A 50 8.09 7.72 7.07
N ARG A 51 7.78 8.09 8.31
CA ARG A 51 6.53 7.69 8.96
C ARG A 51 5.39 8.53 8.39
N ARG A 52 4.27 7.85 8.10
CA ARG A 52 3.01 8.44 7.62
C ARG A 52 1.87 7.91 8.43
N LYS A 53 0.88 8.76 8.70
CA LYS A 53 -0.32 8.36 9.44
C LYS A 53 -1.28 7.57 8.56
N VAL A 54 -2.06 6.70 9.18
CA VAL A 54 -3.30 6.18 8.61
C VAL A 54 -4.39 7.23 8.89
N ILE A 55 -4.93 7.80 7.83
CA ILE A 55 -6.06 8.74 7.91
C ILE A 55 -7.33 7.92 7.79
N VAL A 56 -8.28 8.13 8.71
CA VAL A 56 -9.62 7.54 8.66
C VAL A 56 -10.61 8.69 8.61
N GLU A 57 -11.46 8.72 7.58
CA GLU A 57 -12.40 9.82 7.36
C GLU A 57 -13.63 9.32 6.55
N PRO A 58 -14.69 10.13 6.42
CA PRO A 58 -15.81 9.82 5.53
C PRO A 58 -15.36 9.60 4.09
N VAL A 59 -15.94 8.59 3.44
CA VAL A 59 -15.70 8.31 2.02
C VAL A 59 -16.23 9.47 1.18
N ALA A 60 -15.51 9.83 0.12
CA ALA A 60 -15.98 10.84 -0.82
C ALA A 60 -17.34 10.44 -1.42
N GLU A 61 -18.26 11.39 -1.54
CA GLU A 61 -19.64 11.14 -2.02
C GLU A 61 -19.71 10.32 -3.32
N PRO A 62 -18.86 10.57 -4.35
CA PRO A 62 -18.91 9.80 -5.58
C PRO A 62 -18.60 8.32 -5.40
N LEU A 63 -17.89 7.95 -4.35
CA LEU A 63 -17.48 6.57 -4.05
C LEU A 63 -18.35 5.93 -2.98
N ALA A 64 -19.11 6.71 -2.20
CA ALA A 64 -19.85 6.24 -1.03
C ALA A 64 -20.88 5.14 -1.35
N HIS A 65 -21.32 5.04 -2.62
CA HIS A 65 -22.25 4.02 -3.09
C HIS A 65 -21.63 2.62 -3.25
N LEU A 66 -20.29 2.51 -3.27
CA LEU A 66 -19.62 1.24 -3.53
C LEU A 66 -19.72 0.29 -2.32
N PRO A 67 -19.94 -1.03 -2.51
CA PRO A 67 -20.18 -1.97 -1.42
C PRO A 67 -19.09 -2.01 -0.35
N GLN A 68 -17.82 -1.85 -0.72
CA GLN A 68 -16.69 -1.84 0.19
C GLN A 68 -16.70 -0.66 1.17
N TYR A 69 -17.46 0.40 0.86
CA TYR A 69 -17.58 1.61 1.67
C TYR A 69 -18.89 1.67 2.46
N LYS A 70 -19.54 0.51 2.70
CA LYS A 70 -20.79 0.40 3.46
C LYS A 70 -20.73 1.02 4.87
N SER A 71 -19.56 1.08 5.50
CA SER A 71 -19.37 1.75 6.81
C SER A 71 -19.44 3.27 6.72
N GLY A 72 -19.39 3.85 5.51
CA GLY A 72 -19.28 5.29 5.27
C GLY A 72 -17.87 5.85 5.50
N LEU A 73 -16.90 5.02 5.91
CA LEU A 73 -15.54 5.43 6.20
C LEU A 73 -14.54 4.69 5.30
N TRP A 74 -13.47 5.38 4.94
CA TRP A 74 -12.30 4.78 4.31
C TRP A 74 -11.06 5.10 5.14
N SER A 75 -9.97 4.39 4.85
CA SER A 75 -8.66 4.72 5.36
C SER A 75 -7.61 4.71 4.27
N TYR A 76 -6.64 5.62 4.40
CA TYR A 76 -5.53 5.73 3.46
C TYR A 76 -4.28 6.27 4.16
N ILE A 77 -3.12 6.09 3.54
CA ILE A 77 -1.86 6.60 4.08
C ILE A 77 -1.72 8.08 3.75
N GLU A 78 -1.34 8.90 4.74
CA GLU A 78 -1.08 10.32 4.59
C GLU A 78 -0.24 10.65 3.34
N GLY A 79 -0.79 11.50 2.46
CA GLY A 79 -0.19 11.86 1.16
C GLY A 79 -0.63 10.99 -0.03
N TYR A 80 -1.44 9.95 0.19
CA TYR A 80 -1.88 8.98 -0.83
C TYR A 80 -3.41 8.82 -0.82
N ARG A 81 -4.13 9.93 -0.85
CA ARG A 81 -5.60 9.92 -0.91
C ARG A 81 -6.06 9.27 -2.23
N PRO A 82 -7.00 8.32 -2.20
CA PRO A 82 -7.59 7.79 -3.44
C PRO A 82 -8.33 8.91 -4.19
N CYS A 83 -8.08 9.02 -5.49
CA CYS A 83 -8.76 9.93 -6.41
C CYS A 83 -9.97 9.27 -7.08
#